data_AF-A0A2G2JP36-F1
#
_entry.id   AF-A0A2G2JP36-F1
#
_cell.length_a   1.000
_cell.length_b   1.000
_cell.length_c   1.000
_cell.angle_alpha   90.00
_cell.angle_beta   90.00
_cell.angle_gamma   90.00
#
_symmetry.space_group_name_H-M   'P 1'
#
loop_
_entity.id
_entity.type
_entity.pdbx_description
1 polymer ?
#
loop_
_entity_poly.entity_id
_entity_poly.type
_entity_poly.pdbx_seq_one_letter_code
_entity_poly.pdbx_strand_id
1 'polypeptide(L)'
;MQWDLLMIYIIFSVAASLTTTFIIQYASWKGRNLATKEDISGITTKIEDVKLNYSEKLEDYKNRLWELQHEKGRLYEEFKIKHEILEKVIVKLNKFGSDAINHRIYAHHRNIYLALYKIGSGESDNKQYREFQVKAENSYLDFGNQSYELTALASTIKVYIDDTLGGNLLILKGKIKDSVNPKKNEDDYIQFVRSELEAKSRDSVLSTTEDEFFEDSINPDEIACFLYQIQERIKDDYRKITNK
;
A
#
# COMPACT_ATOMS: atom_id res chain seq x y z
N MET A 1 -82.28 64.97 -56.09
CA MET A 1 -81.21 65.59 -55.27
C MET A 1 -81.23 65.13 -53.80
N GLN A 2 -82.35 65.20 -53.07
CA GLN A 2 -82.41 64.81 -51.65
C GLN A 2 -82.36 63.28 -51.41
N TRP A 3 -82.98 62.49 -52.30
CA TRP A 3 -82.94 61.02 -52.26
C TRP A 3 -81.58 60.43 -52.66
N ASP A 4 -80.86 61.11 -53.56
CA ASP A 4 -79.53 60.69 -54.01
C ASP A 4 -78.48 60.80 -52.89
N LEU A 5 -78.56 61.88 -52.08
CA LEU A 5 -77.70 62.06 -50.89
C LEU A 5 -77.98 61.01 -49.81
N LEU A 6 -79.24 60.61 -49.62
CA LEU A 6 -79.65 59.58 -48.67
C LEU A 6 -79.12 58.20 -49.08
N MET A 7 -79.18 57.87 -50.37
CA MET A 7 -78.60 56.64 -50.91
C MET A 7 -77.07 56.62 -50.78
N ILE A 8 -76.39 57.73 -51.06
CA ILE A 8 -74.93 57.85 -50.86
C ILE A 8 -74.57 57.65 -49.39
N TYR A 9 -75.33 58.23 -48.47
CA TYR A 9 -75.10 58.07 -47.03
C TYR A 9 -75.27 56.62 -46.56
N ILE A 10 -76.32 55.92 -47.04
CA ILE A 10 -76.55 54.51 -46.69
C ILE A 10 -75.43 53.63 -47.24
N ILE A 11 -75.03 53.83 -48.50
CA ILE A 11 -73.91 53.10 -49.12
C ILE A 11 -72.62 53.36 -48.35
N PHE A 12 -72.34 54.61 -47.98
CA PHE A 12 -71.17 54.97 -47.20
C PHE A 12 -71.19 54.37 -45.79
N SER A 13 -72.35 54.37 -45.13
CA SER A 13 -72.54 53.74 -43.81
C SER A 13 -72.32 52.23 -43.86
N VAL A 14 -72.83 51.56 -44.88
CA VAL A 14 -72.64 50.11 -45.08
C VAL A 14 -71.18 49.79 -45.41
N ALA A 15 -70.54 50.60 -46.27
CA ALA A 15 -69.12 50.46 -46.59
C ALA A 15 -68.21 50.70 -45.36
N ALA A 16 -68.53 51.70 -44.54
CA ALA A 16 -67.84 51.96 -43.28
C ALA A 16 -68.03 50.82 -42.26
N SER A 17 -69.22 50.23 -42.19
CA SER A 17 -69.49 49.08 -41.31
C SER A 17 -68.74 47.81 -41.76
N LEU A 18 -68.66 47.56 -43.07
CA LEU A 18 -67.92 46.41 -43.61
C LEU A 18 -66.41 46.55 -43.43
N THR A 19 -65.87 47.75 -43.63
CA THR A 19 -64.44 48.01 -43.44
C THR A 19 -64.02 47.92 -41.98
N THR A 20 -64.80 48.48 -41.06
CA THR A 20 -64.52 48.37 -39.61
C THR A 20 -64.56 46.92 -39.12
N THR A 21 -65.57 46.14 -39.52
CA THR A 21 -65.66 44.71 -39.15
C THR A 21 -64.51 43.88 -39.72
N PHE A 22 -64.10 44.11 -40.98
CA PHE A 22 -62.94 43.45 -41.58
C PHE A 22 -61.63 43.80 -40.86
N ILE A 23 -61.43 45.07 -40.50
CA ILE A 23 -60.21 45.53 -39.80
C ILE A 23 -60.15 44.90 -38.40
N ILE A 24 -61.26 44.84 -37.67
CA ILE A 24 -61.31 44.22 -36.33
C ILE A 24 -60.98 42.72 -36.42
N GLN A 25 -61.56 42.00 -37.39
CA GLN A 25 -61.28 40.58 -37.58
C GLN A 25 -59.82 40.33 -37.99
N TYR A 26 -59.29 41.14 -38.91
CA TYR A 26 -57.90 41.04 -39.36
C TYR A 26 -56.91 41.35 -38.21
N ALA A 27 -57.15 42.40 -37.43
CA ALA A 27 -56.34 42.75 -36.27
C ALA A 27 -56.38 41.65 -35.19
N SER A 28 -57.56 41.07 -34.93
CA SER A 28 -57.72 39.94 -33.99
C SER A 28 -56.98 38.69 -34.45
N TRP A 29 -57.07 38.33 -35.73
CA TRP A 29 -56.37 37.19 -36.30
C TRP A 29 -54.85 37.37 -36.29
N LYS A 30 -54.37 38.57 -36.66
CA LYS A 30 -52.95 38.93 -36.62
C LYS A 30 -52.40 38.97 -35.18
N GLY A 31 -53.19 39.48 -34.23
CA GLY A 31 -52.85 39.49 -32.81
C GLY A 31 -52.74 38.08 -32.22
N ARG A 32 -53.66 37.17 -32.55
CA ARG A 32 -53.56 35.75 -32.17
C ARG A 32 -52.31 35.08 -32.72
N ASN A 33 -52.01 35.28 -34.00
CA ASN A 33 -50.79 34.72 -34.60
C ASN A 33 -49.51 35.29 -33.98
N LEU A 34 -49.51 36.54 -33.54
CA LEU A 34 -48.38 37.16 -32.85
C LEU A 34 -48.18 36.52 -31.47
N ALA A 35 -49.26 36.39 -30.68
CA ALA A 35 -49.22 35.75 -29.37
C ALA A 35 -48.75 34.28 -29.44
N THR A 36 -49.22 33.52 -30.44
CA THR A 36 -48.77 32.13 -30.64
C THR A 36 -47.29 32.05 -31.04
N LYS A 37 -46.78 32.99 -31.84
CA LYS A 37 -45.35 33.04 -32.18
C LYS A 37 -44.49 33.36 -30.95
N GLU A 38 -44.96 34.27 -30.10
CA GLU A 38 -44.30 34.65 -28.86
C GLU A 38 -44.28 33.49 -27.86
N ASP A 39 -45.37 32.74 -27.72
CA ASP A 39 -45.44 31.52 -26.90
C ASP A 39 -44.48 30.43 -27.42
N ILE A 40 -44.44 30.19 -28.73
CA ILE A 40 -43.50 29.23 -29.34
C ILE A 40 -42.04 29.65 -29.11
N SER A 41 -41.74 30.95 -29.23
CA SER A 41 -40.42 31.49 -28.93
C SER A 41 -40.06 31.27 -27.46
N GLY A 42 -40.97 31.57 -26.53
CA GLY A 42 -40.76 31.38 -25.10
C GLY A 42 -40.60 29.91 -24.70
N ILE A 43 -41.33 29.00 -25.33
CA ILE A 43 -41.14 27.54 -25.16
C ILE A 43 -39.76 27.11 -25.67
N THR A 44 -39.34 27.62 -26.83
CA THR A 44 -38.04 27.29 -27.44
C THR A 44 -36.90 27.72 -26.54
N THR A 45 -36.93 28.95 -26.02
CA THR A 45 -35.93 29.46 -25.08
C THR A 45 -35.87 28.61 -23.80
N LYS A 46 -37.03 28.25 -23.22
CA LYS A 46 -37.06 27.35 -22.05
C LYS A 46 -36.47 25.97 -22.34
N ILE A 47 -36.68 25.42 -23.54
CA ILE A 47 -36.08 24.14 -23.94
C ILE A 47 -34.55 24.28 -24.05
N GLU A 48 -34.07 25.38 -24.62
CA GLU A 48 -32.63 25.68 -24.71
C GLU A 48 -32.01 25.85 -23.32
N ASP A 49 -32.65 26.60 -22.41
CA ASP A 49 -32.21 26.78 -21.03
C ASP A 49 -32.14 25.45 -20.27
N VAL A 50 -33.14 24.59 -20.43
CA VAL A 50 -33.16 23.25 -19.83
C VAL A 50 -32.03 22.39 -20.41
N LYS A 51 -31.81 22.41 -21.73
CA LYS A 51 -30.71 21.68 -22.37
C LYS A 51 -29.34 22.15 -21.89
N LEU A 52 -29.14 23.46 -21.78
CA LEU A 52 -27.93 24.07 -21.24
C LEU A 52 -27.68 23.60 -19.80
N ASN A 53 -28.67 23.74 -18.92
CA ASN A 53 -28.58 23.28 -17.54
C ASN A 53 -28.28 21.77 -17.43
N TYR A 54 -28.90 20.93 -18.27
CA TYR A 54 -28.62 19.51 -18.29
C TYR A 54 -27.21 19.21 -18.80
N SER A 55 -26.73 19.94 -19.81
CA SER A 55 -25.36 19.80 -20.33
C SER A 55 -24.33 20.18 -19.27
N GLU A 56 -24.53 21.30 -18.59
CA GLU A 56 -23.66 21.76 -17.49
C GLU A 56 -23.62 20.74 -16.35
N LYS A 57 -24.78 20.26 -15.90
CA LYS A 57 -24.84 19.21 -14.86
C LYS A 57 -24.17 17.92 -15.29
N LEU A 58 -24.36 17.51 -16.55
CA LEU A 58 -23.74 16.29 -17.08
C LEU A 58 -22.22 16.42 -17.13
N GLU A 59 -21.70 17.58 -17.51
CA GLU A 59 -20.27 17.86 -17.51
C GLU A 59 -19.70 17.86 -16.09
N ASP A 60 -20.39 18.48 -15.13
CA ASP A 60 -20.02 18.46 -13.71
C ASP A 60 -19.98 17.03 -13.15
N TYR A 61 -21.00 16.21 -13.45
CA TYR A 61 -21.00 14.79 -13.05
C TYR A 61 -19.87 14.00 -13.67
N LYS A 62 -19.54 14.23 -14.96
CA LYS A 62 -18.43 13.57 -15.64
C LYS A 62 -17.09 13.95 -15.01
N ASN A 63 -16.88 15.23 -14.74
CA ASN A 63 -15.65 15.73 -14.11
C ASN A 63 -15.48 15.13 -12.72
N ARG A 64 -16.54 15.15 -11.91
CA ARG A 64 -16.53 14.56 -10.57
C ARG A 64 -16.30 13.04 -10.58
N LEU A 65 -16.88 12.33 -11.54
CA LEU A 65 -16.61 10.90 -11.73
C LEU A 65 -15.15 10.65 -12.11
N TRP A 66 -14.59 11.46 -12.99
CA TRP A 66 -13.19 11.36 -13.41
C TRP A 66 -12.24 11.62 -12.25
N GLU A 67 -12.48 12.65 -11.44
CA GLU A 67 -11.71 12.95 -10.23
C GLU A 67 -11.75 11.78 -9.23
N LEU A 68 -12.93 11.22 -8.96
CA LEU A 68 -13.08 10.06 -8.07
C LEU A 68 -12.35 8.82 -8.59
N GLN A 69 -12.42 8.56 -9.90
CA GLN A 69 -11.68 7.45 -10.52
C GLN A 69 -10.17 7.66 -10.43
N HIS A 70 -9.70 8.89 -10.66
CA HIS A 70 -8.29 9.23 -10.58
C HIS A 70 -7.77 9.11 -9.15
N GLU A 71 -8.50 9.63 -8.16
CA GLU A 71 -8.16 9.50 -6.75
C GLU A 71 -8.11 8.03 -6.32
N LYS A 72 -9.12 7.23 -6.70
CA LYS A 72 -9.16 5.80 -6.41
C LYS A 72 -8.00 5.05 -7.04
N GLY A 73 -7.65 5.37 -8.28
CA GLY A 73 -6.48 4.80 -8.96
C GLY A 73 -5.17 5.12 -8.24
N ARG A 74 -4.99 6.38 -7.83
CA ARG A 74 -3.81 6.82 -7.06
C ARG A 74 -3.68 6.08 -5.72
N LEU A 75 -4.79 5.95 -4.97
CA LEU A 75 -4.81 5.23 -3.70
C LEU A 75 -4.49 3.74 -3.88
N TYR A 76 -4.98 3.13 -4.95
CA TYR A 76 -4.69 1.73 -5.26
C TYR A 76 -3.21 1.49 -5.54
N GLU A 77 -2.57 2.35 -6.36
CA GLU A 77 -1.13 2.24 -6.62
C GLU A 77 -0.29 2.49 -5.37
N GLU A 78 -0.66 3.48 -4.55
CA GLU A 78 0.01 3.73 -3.27
C GLU A 78 -0.06 2.50 -2.35
N PHE A 79 -1.23 1.88 -2.24
CA PHE A 79 -1.41 0.65 -1.48
C PHE A 79 -0.60 -0.52 -2.02
N LYS A 80 -0.60 -0.71 -3.34
CA LYS A 80 0.13 -1.79 -4.01
C LYS A 80 1.63 -1.69 -3.71
N ILE A 81 2.21 -0.49 -3.81
CA ILE A 81 3.62 -0.24 -3.51
C ILE A 81 3.92 -0.52 -2.04
N LYS A 82 3.08 -0.03 -1.11
CA LYS A 82 3.24 -0.29 0.33
C LYS A 82 3.18 -1.79 0.64
N HIS A 83 2.22 -2.50 0.04
CA HIS A 83 2.05 -3.93 0.20
C HIS A 83 3.30 -4.71 -0.26
N GLU A 84 3.82 -4.40 -1.46
CA GLU A 84 5.03 -5.04 -1.99
C GLU A 84 6.26 -4.83 -1.09
N ILE A 85 6.42 -3.61 -0.55
CA ILE A 85 7.53 -3.31 0.39
C ILE A 85 7.39 -4.14 1.67
N LEU A 86 6.18 -4.19 2.24
CA LEU A 86 5.92 -4.91 3.48
C LEU A 86 6.06 -6.44 3.29
N GLU A 87 5.66 -6.99 2.15
CA GLU A 87 5.88 -8.40 1.81
C GLU A 87 7.38 -8.73 1.72
N LYS A 88 8.16 -7.87 1.05
CA LYS A 88 9.63 -8.02 0.99
C LYS A 88 10.25 -8.03 2.38
N VAL A 89 9.76 -7.20 3.31
CA VAL A 89 10.24 -7.16 4.69
C VAL A 89 9.99 -8.48 5.41
N ILE A 90 8.80 -9.06 5.27
CA ILE A 90 8.46 -10.36 5.88
C ILE A 90 9.45 -11.44 5.41
N VAL A 91 9.65 -11.54 4.09
CA VAL A 91 10.55 -12.55 3.50
C VAL A 91 11.99 -12.35 3.97
N LYS A 92 12.47 -11.09 3.96
CA LYS A 92 13.86 -10.77 4.33
C LYS A 92 14.11 -10.93 5.82
N LEU A 93 13.16 -10.56 6.68
CA LEU A 93 13.30 -10.72 8.13
C LEU A 93 13.36 -12.20 8.52
N ASN A 94 12.50 -13.03 7.93
CA ASN A 94 12.54 -14.48 8.15
C ASN A 94 13.87 -15.08 7.69
N LYS A 95 14.35 -14.69 6.50
CA LYS A 95 15.63 -15.16 6.00
C LYS A 95 16.79 -14.71 6.89
N PHE A 96 16.79 -13.45 7.32
CA PHE A 96 17.79 -12.91 8.23
C PHE A 96 17.86 -13.64 9.57
N GLY A 97 16.70 -13.94 10.18
CA GLY A 97 16.63 -14.74 11.41
C GLY A 97 17.17 -16.16 11.20
N SER A 98 16.81 -16.80 10.08
CA SER A 98 17.33 -18.13 9.71
C SER A 98 18.84 -18.13 9.51
N ASP A 99 19.37 -17.15 8.77
CA ASP A 99 20.81 -17.02 8.50
C ASP A 99 21.59 -16.76 9.80
N ALA A 100 21.01 -16.01 10.74
CA ALA A 100 21.57 -15.81 12.08
C ALA A 100 21.67 -17.11 12.87
N ILE A 101 20.60 -17.92 12.89
CA ILE A 101 20.59 -19.24 13.55
C ILE A 101 21.63 -20.16 12.92
N ASN A 102 21.65 -20.26 11.58
CA ASN A 102 22.61 -21.08 10.86
C ASN A 102 24.06 -20.69 11.19
N HIS A 103 24.35 -19.39 11.23
CA HIS A 103 25.66 -18.91 11.62
C HIS A 103 26.03 -19.32 13.05
N ARG A 104 25.13 -19.15 14.03
CA ARG A 104 25.35 -19.56 15.42
C ARG A 104 25.69 -21.04 15.52
N ILE A 105 24.91 -21.89 14.84
CA ILE A 105 25.13 -23.34 14.79
C ILE A 105 26.52 -23.66 14.23
N TYR A 106 26.89 -23.09 13.08
CA TYR A 106 28.20 -23.38 12.48
C TYR A 106 29.36 -22.83 13.30
N ALA A 107 29.23 -21.64 13.89
CA ALA A 107 30.23 -21.05 14.75
C ALA A 107 30.41 -21.85 16.04
N HIS A 108 29.32 -22.35 16.63
CA HIS A 108 29.34 -23.22 17.80
C HIS A 108 30.10 -24.52 17.52
N HIS A 109 29.73 -25.23 16.45
CA HIS A 109 30.39 -26.48 16.06
C HIS A 109 31.87 -26.25 15.71
N ARG A 110 32.18 -25.17 14.99
CA ARG A 110 33.57 -24.78 14.72
C ARG A 110 34.37 -24.67 16.03
N ASN A 111 33.84 -23.98 17.03
CA ASN A 111 34.53 -23.78 18.30
C ASN A 111 34.65 -25.08 19.11
N ILE A 112 33.64 -25.95 19.10
CA ILE A 112 33.73 -27.30 19.71
C ILE A 112 34.84 -28.13 19.06
N TYR A 113 34.87 -28.22 17.72
CA TYR A 113 35.88 -29.00 17.03
C TYR A 113 37.29 -28.42 17.21
N LEU A 114 37.42 -27.09 17.29
CA LEU A 114 38.69 -26.44 17.64
C LEU A 114 39.15 -26.84 19.04
N ALA A 115 38.25 -26.81 20.03
CA ALA A 115 38.54 -27.22 21.39
C ALA A 115 38.93 -28.70 21.47
N LEU A 116 38.18 -29.60 20.82
CA LEU A 116 38.52 -31.02 20.72
C LEU A 116 39.93 -31.20 20.13
N TYR A 117 40.22 -30.58 18.99
CA TYR A 117 41.54 -30.66 18.37
C TYR A 117 42.66 -30.19 19.32
N LYS A 118 42.46 -29.06 20.01
CA LYS A 118 43.44 -28.52 20.99
C LYS A 118 43.67 -29.41 22.20
N ILE A 119 42.68 -30.22 22.60
CA ILE A 119 42.80 -31.16 23.73
C ILE A 119 43.51 -32.47 23.31
N GLY A 120 43.92 -32.59 22.04
CA GLY A 120 44.66 -33.75 21.53
C GLY A 120 43.80 -34.76 20.79
N SER A 121 42.58 -34.36 20.39
CA SER A 121 41.74 -35.18 19.53
C SER A 121 42.32 -35.18 18.10
N GLY A 122 42.47 -36.35 17.50
CA GLY A 122 43.30 -36.56 16.30
C GLY A 122 42.86 -35.82 15.02
N GLU A 123 43.52 -36.13 13.90
CA GLU A 123 43.36 -35.43 12.60
C GLU A 123 41.92 -35.31 12.10
N SER A 124 41.03 -36.22 12.51
CA SER A 124 39.60 -36.15 12.18
C SER A 124 38.93 -34.87 12.70
N ASP A 125 39.29 -34.41 13.90
CA ASP A 125 38.74 -33.20 14.51
C ASP A 125 39.26 -31.93 13.83
N ASN A 126 40.53 -31.92 13.43
CA ASN A 126 41.08 -30.84 12.62
C ASN A 126 40.31 -30.68 11.29
N LYS A 127 40.01 -31.80 10.62
CA LYS A 127 39.22 -31.79 9.38
C LYS A 127 37.81 -31.22 9.60
N GLN A 128 37.12 -31.66 10.65
CA GLN A 128 35.78 -31.16 10.99
C GLN A 128 35.80 -29.67 11.37
N TYR A 129 36.80 -29.25 12.16
CA TYR A 129 37.03 -27.85 12.47
C TYR A 129 37.14 -26.99 11.20
N ARG A 130 37.97 -27.41 10.22
CA ARG A 130 38.12 -26.68 8.96
C ARG A 130 36.83 -26.62 8.15
N GLU A 131 36.06 -27.69 8.12
CA GLU A 131 34.77 -27.73 7.43
C GLU A 131 33.77 -26.74 8.05
N PHE A 132 33.62 -26.76 9.37
CA PHE A 132 32.72 -25.84 10.08
C PHE A 132 33.23 -24.40 10.09
N GLN A 133 34.55 -24.18 10.01
CA GLN A 133 35.13 -22.86 9.81
C GLN A 133 34.61 -22.23 8.51
N VAL A 134 34.71 -22.94 7.39
CA VAL A 134 34.24 -22.43 6.08
C VAL A 134 32.72 -22.20 6.10
N LYS A 135 31.94 -23.11 6.70
CA LYS A 135 30.48 -22.94 6.82
C LYS A 135 30.11 -21.72 7.68
N ALA A 136 30.81 -21.50 8.79
CA ALA A 136 30.60 -20.34 9.66
C ALA A 136 30.94 -19.02 8.95
N GLU A 137 32.04 -18.99 8.18
CA GLU A 137 32.43 -17.82 7.40
C GLU A 137 31.40 -17.49 6.30
N ASN A 138 30.97 -18.49 5.53
CA ASN A 138 29.96 -18.29 4.48
C ASN A 138 28.61 -17.82 5.05
N SER A 139 28.12 -18.48 6.11
CA SER A 139 26.87 -18.09 6.77
C SER A 139 26.94 -16.68 7.38
N TYR A 140 28.09 -16.24 7.87
CA TYR A 140 28.29 -14.87 8.36
C TYR A 140 28.13 -13.84 7.23
N LEU A 141 28.67 -14.14 6.04
CA LEU A 141 28.53 -13.29 4.86
C LEU A 141 27.07 -13.20 4.39
N ASP A 142 26.37 -14.34 4.33
CA ASP A 142 24.95 -14.39 3.96
C ASP A 142 24.08 -13.58 4.94
N PHE A 143 24.31 -13.79 6.25
CA PHE A 143 23.69 -13.02 7.33
C PHE A 143 23.97 -11.51 7.19
N GLY A 144 25.22 -11.13 6.92
CA GLY A 144 25.65 -9.76 6.70
C GLY A 144 24.91 -9.11 5.53
N ASN A 145 24.80 -9.81 4.40
CA ASN A 145 24.07 -9.33 3.22
C ASN A 145 22.59 -9.08 3.53
N GLN A 146 21.92 -10.00 4.24
CA GLN A 146 20.52 -9.80 4.65
C GLN A 146 20.37 -8.61 5.61
N SER A 147 21.35 -8.37 6.50
CA SER A 147 21.35 -7.22 7.41
C SER A 147 21.33 -5.88 6.67
N TYR A 148 22.11 -5.76 5.58
CA TYR A 148 22.15 -4.55 4.75
C TYR A 148 20.81 -4.32 4.04
N GLU A 149 20.25 -5.37 3.42
CA GLU A 149 18.96 -5.27 2.73
C GLU A 149 17.83 -4.88 3.69
N LEU A 150 17.80 -5.45 4.90
CA LEU A 150 16.82 -5.06 5.92
C LEU A 150 16.99 -3.61 6.38
N THR A 151 18.21 -3.10 6.43
CA THR A 151 18.47 -1.70 6.79
C THR A 151 17.90 -0.76 5.72
N ALA A 152 18.07 -1.10 4.45
CA ALA A 152 17.49 -0.33 3.34
C ALA A 152 15.94 -0.37 3.38
N LEU A 153 15.35 -1.54 3.62
CA LEU A 153 13.90 -1.70 3.73
C LEU A 153 13.33 -0.95 4.94
N ALA A 154 13.98 -1.04 6.10
CA ALA A 154 13.57 -0.32 7.30
C ALA A 154 13.60 1.20 7.08
N SER A 155 14.64 1.71 6.40
CA SER A 155 14.74 3.12 6.05
C SER A 155 13.63 3.55 5.09
N THR A 156 13.31 2.70 4.10
CA THR A 156 12.20 2.93 3.16
C THR A 156 10.85 2.97 3.90
N ILE A 157 10.59 2.01 4.79
CA ILE A 157 9.38 1.99 5.61
C ILE A 157 9.29 3.26 6.45
N LYS A 158 10.39 3.62 7.12
CA LYS A 158 10.46 4.78 8.01
C LYS A 158 10.07 6.08 7.30
N VAL A 159 10.54 6.28 6.08
CA VAL A 159 10.30 7.51 5.29
C VAL A 159 8.93 7.51 4.62
N TYR A 160 8.50 6.38 4.03
CA TYR A 160 7.37 6.36 3.09
C TYR A 160 6.12 5.67 3.62
N ILE A 161 6.20 4.93 4.73
CA ILE A 161 5.09 4.09 5.23
C ILE A 161 4.73 4.47 6.66
N ASP A 162 5.65 4.23 7.59
CA ASP A 162 5.42 4.42 9.02
C ASP A 162 6.76 4.47 9.77
N ASP A 163 7.02 5.61 10.41
CA ASP A 163 8.28 5.87 11.16
C ASP A 163 8.50 4.86 12.29
N THR A 164 7.42 4.50 12.99
CA THR A 164 7.46 3.57 14.14
C THR A 164 7.76 2.16 13.66
N LEU A 165 7.10 1.71 12.58
CA LEU A 165 7.34 0.39 12.01
C LEU A 165 8.78 0.23 11.51
N GLY A 166 9.31 1.25 10.82
CA GLY A 166 10.70 1.27 10.37
C GLY A 166 11.69 1.27 11.54
N GLY A 167 11.40 2.04 12.59
CA GLY A 167 12.19 2.05 13.83
C GLY A 167 12.21 0.69 14.53
N ASN A 168 11.05 0.05 14.69
CA ASN A 168 10.92 -1.27 15.31
C ASN A 168 11.69 -2.33 14.54
N LEU A 169 11.68 -2.29 13.20
CA LEU A 169 12.47 -3.21 12.37
C LEU A 169 13.98 -3.05 12.63
N LEU A 170 14.48 -1.83 12.76
CA LEU A 170 15.90 -1.58 13.05
C LEU A 170 16.29 -2.10 14.44
N ILE A 171 15.42 -1.91 15.44
CA ILE A 171 15.64 -2.42 16.80
C ILE A 171 15.70 -3.94 16.79
N LEU A 172 14.70 -4.60 16.18
CA LEU A 172 14.66 -6.05 16.07
C LEU A 172 15.88 -6.60 15.33
N LYS A 173 16.27 -5.96 14.22
CA LYS A 173 17.49 -6.30 13.48
C LYS A 173 18.74 -6.18 14.36
N GLY A 174 18.82 -5.13 15.18
CA GLY A 174 19.89 -4.93 16.16
C GLY A 174 20.01 -6.10 17.12
N LYS A 175 18.90 -6.46 17.79
CA LYS A 175 18.86 -7.61 18.71
C LYS A 175 19.30 -8.91 18.06
N ILE A 176 18.80 -9.23 16.86
CA ILE A 176 19.21 -10.45 16.13
C ILE A 176 20.71 -10.38 15.80
N LYS A 177 21.24 -9.21 15.44
CA LYS A 177 22.68 -9.04 15.20
C LYS A 177 23.52 -9.22 16.46
N ASP A 178 23.04 -8.77 17.60
CA ASP A 178 23.77 -8.94 18.85
C ASP A 178 23.75 -10.42 19.29
N SER A 179 22.66 -11.15 19.01
CA SER A 179 22.52 -12.59 19.31
C SER A 179 23.51 -13.52 18.59
N VAL A 180 24.13 -13.08 17.49
CA VAL A 180 25.14 -13.88 16.77
C VAL A 180 26.54 -13.72 17.37
N ASN A 181 26.75 -12.80 18.30
CA ASN A 181 28.03 -12.64 18.96
C ASN A 181 28.21 -13.72 20.04
N PRO A 182 29.36 -14.43 20.04
CA PRO A 182 29.63 -15.42 21.06
C PRO A 182 29.88 -14.74 22.41
N LYS A 183 29.20 -15.23 23.45
CA LYS A 183 29.38 -14.80 24.84
C LYS A 183 30.64 -15.39 25.46
N LYS A 184 31.00 -16.58 25.00
CA LYS A 184 32.13 -17.38 25.49
C LYS A 184 33.31 -17.27 24.54
N ASN A 185 34.49 -17.08 25.10
CA ASN A 185 35.74 -17.07 24.35
C ASN A 185 36.22 -18.50 24.08
N GLU A 186 37.33 -18.65 23.38
CA GLU A 186 37.86 -19.96 23.02
C GLU A 186 38.22 -20.83 24.24
N ASP A 187 38.78 -20.24 25.30
CA ASP A 187 39.17 -20.97 26.51
C ASP A 187 37.96 -21.53 27.25
N ASP A 188 36.84 -20.80 27.25
CA ASP A 188 35.56 -21.26 27.80
C ASP A 188 35.06 -22.52 27.07
N TYR A 189 35.22 -22.58 25.75
CA TYR A 189 34.89 -23.78 24.96
C TYR A 189 35.82 -24.94 25.29
N ILE A 190 37.12 -24.70 25.45
CA ILE A 190 38.09 -25.74 25.84
C ILE A 190 37.74 -26.30 27.23
N GLN A 191 37.44 -25.44 28.19
CA GLN A 191 37.06 -25.85 29.54
C GLN A 191 35.77 -26.66 29.53
N PHE A 192 34.76 -26.19 28.79
CA PHE A 192 33.50 -26.91 28.60
C PHE A 192 33.72 -28.32 28.04
N VAL A 193 34.43 -28.43 26.91
CA VAL A 193 34.69 -29.72 26.25
C VAL A 193 35.46 -30.67 27.18
N ARG A 194 36.47 -30.19 27.92
CA ARG A 194 37.17 -31.02 28.92
C ARG A 194 36.21 -31.56 29.97
N SER A 195 35.39 -30.68 30.57
CA SER A 195 34.47 -31.07 31.64
C SER A 195 33.42 -32.10 31.17
N GLU A 196 32.88 -31.94 29.96
CA GLU A 196 31.89 -32.88 29.41
C GLU A 196 32.52 -34.21 28.98
N LEU A 197 33.77 -34.22 28.49
CA LEU A 197 34.48 -35.47 28.18
C LEU A 197 34.85 -36.26 29.45
N GLU A 198 35.14 -35.57 30.55
CA GLU A 198 35.42 -36.21 31.85
C GLU A 198 34.14 -36.77 32.50
N ALA A 199 33.01 -36.07 32.35
CA ALA A 199 31.75 -36.44 32.99
C ALA A 199 30.87 -37.38 32.17
N LYS A 200 30.95 -37.32 30.83
CA LYS A 200 30.02 -37.99 29.92
C LYS A 200 30.73 -38.61 28.72
N SER A 201 30.42 -38.15 27.50
CA SER A 201 30.89 -38.73 26.24
C SER A 201 31.04 -37.64 25.18
N ARG A 202 31.78 -37.98 24.13
CA ARG A 202 31.96 -37.11 22.95
C ARG A 202 30.64 -36.78 22.25
N ASP A 203 29.69 -37.71 22.20
CA ASP A 203 28.37 -37.47 21.61
C ASP A 203 27.55 -36.47 22.44
N SER A 204 27.77 -36.42 23.76
CA SER A 204 27.18 -35.39 24.64
C SER A 204 27.71 -33.99 24.30
N VAL A 205 29.03 -33.86 24.10
CA VAL A 205 29.66 -32.60 23.69
C VAL A 205 29.06 -32.09 22.38
N LEU A 206 28.91 -32.97 21.39
CA LEU A 206 28.41 -32.61 20.06
C LEU A 206 26.90 -32.36 20.00
N SER A 207 26.14 -32.79 21.01
CA SER A 207 24.68 -32.56 21.09
C SER A 207 24.31 -31.34 21.94
N THR A 208 25.30 -30.62 22.46
CA THR A 208 25.06 -29.39 23.22
C THR A 208 24.51 -28.29 22.31
N THR A 209 23.54 -27.54 22.80
CA THR A 209 22.91 -26.46 22.04
C THR A 209 23.76 -25.20 22.06
N GLU A 210 23.64 -24.40 21.01
CA GLU A 210 24.36 -23.14 20.88
C GLU A 210 23.91 -22.10 21.92
N ASP A 211 22.68 -22.18 22.42
CA ASP A 211 22.06 -21.12 23.24
C ASP A 211 22.83 -20.76 24.52
N GLU A 212 23.59 -21.69 25.11
CA GLU A 212 24.42 -21.40 26.29
C GLU A 212 25.71 -20.61 26.00
N PHE A 213 26.04 -20.40 24.72
CA PHE A 213 27.32 -19.85 24.26
C PHE A 213 27.23 -18.50 23.55
N PHE A 214 26.03 -17.99 23.31
CA PHE A 214 25.78 -16.70 22.65
C PHE A 214 25.08 -15.71 23.61
N GLU A 215 25.20 -14.41 23.31
CA GLU A 215 24.77 -13.35 24.23
C GLU A 215 23.26 -13.34 24.50
N ASP A 216 22.45 -13.62 23.49
CA ASP A 216 20.98 -13.65 23.57
C ASP A 216 20.41 -14.76 22.67
N SER A 217 19.24 -15.29 23.01
CA SER A 217 18.49 -16.16 22.11
C SER A 217 17.69 -15.31 21.11
N ILE A 218 17.65 -15.75 19.85
CA ILE A 218 16.75 -15.15 18.86
C ILE A 218 15.33 -15.50 19.30
N ASN A 219 14.62 -14.53 19.88
CA ASN A 219 13.26 -14.76 20.36
C ASN A 219 12.28 -14.82 19.16
N PRO A 220 11.73 -16.01 18.81
CA PRO A 220 10.82 -16.14 17.69
C PRO A 220 9.51 -15.38 17.90
N ASP A 221 9.10 -15.15 19.15
CA ASP A 221 7.88 -14.42 19.48
C ASP A 221 8.02 -12.93 19.16
N GLU A 222 9.21 -12.34 19.29
CA GLU A 222 9.45 -10.95 18.89
C GLU A 222 9.35 -10.79 17.37
N ILE A 223 9.92 -11.74 16.62
CA ILE A 223 9.80 -11.77 15.16
C ILE A 223 8.33 -11.95 14.77
N ALA A 224 7.63 -12.92 15.36
CA ALA A 224 6.22 -13.18 15.09
C ALA A 224 5.34 -11.96 15.42
N CYS A 225 5.59 -11.29 16.54
CA CYS A 225 4.88 -10.08 16.95
C CYS A 225 5.08 -8.95 15.92
N PHE A 226 6.31 -8.72 15.46
CA PHE A 226 6.59 -7.72 14.44
C PHE A 226 5.94 -8.07 13.09
N LEU A 227 5.98 -9.34 12.68
CA LEU A 227 5.29 -9.81 11.47
C LEU A 227 3.78 -9.61 11.56
N TYR A 228 3.20 -9.85 12.74
CA TYR A 228 1.77 -9.60 12.98
C TYR A 228 1.42 -8.11 12.87
N GLN A 229 2.26 -7.21 13.42
CA GLN A 229 2.08 -5.76 13.26
C GLN A 229 2.06 -5.34 11.78
N ILE A 230 2.95 -5.90 10.96
CA ILE A 230 2.96 -5.67 9.51
C ILE A 230 1.63 -6.14 8.88
N GLN A 231 1.18 -7.35 9.21
CA GLN A 231 -0.04 -7.91 8.64
C GLN A 231 -1.29 -7.08 9.00
N GLU A 232 -1.42 -6.65 10.25
CA GLU A 232 -2.53 -5.79 10.66
C GLU A 232 -2.48 -4.43 9.95
N ARG A 233 -1.29 -3.85 9.75
CA ARG A 233 -1.17 -2.60 8.99
C ARG A 233 -1.61 -2.75 7.53
N ILE A 234 -1.27 -3.88 6.88
CA ILE A 234 -1.74 -4.20 5.52
C ILE A 234 -3.26 -4.31 5.49
N LYS A 235 -3.87 -4.99 6.47
CA LYS A 235 -5.33 -5.15 6.55
C LYS A 235 -6.04 -3.82 6.74
N ASP A 236 -5.52 -2.96 7.61
CA ASP A 236 -6.11 -1.65 7.88
C ASP A 236 -6.06 -0.74 6.66
N ASP A 237 -4.95 -0.73 5.93
CA ASP A 237 -4.84 0.05 4.70
C ASP A 237 -5.76 -0.50 3.59
N TYR A 238 -5.93 -1.83 3.50
CA TYR A 238 -6.91 -2.45 2.60
C TYR A 238 -8.35 -2.04 2.91
N ARG A 239 -8.75 -2.06 4.21
CA ARG A 239 -10.09 -1.65 4.65
C ARG A 239 -10.41 -0.20 4.29
N LYS A 240 -9.44 0.71 4.37
CA LYS A 240 -9.63 2.12 4.01
C LYS A 240 -9.92 2.33 2.52
N ILE A 241 -9.47 1.42 1.67
CA ILE A 241 -9.64 1.51 0.20
C ILE A 241 -10.96 0.86 -0.23
N THR A 242 -11.42 -0.16 0.49
CA THR A 242 -12.64 -0.91 0.14
C THR A 242 -13.91 -0.36 0.78
N ASN A 243 -13.85 0.30 1.93
CA ASN A 243 -15.01 0.84 2.65
C ASN A 243 -15.32 2.34 2.34
N LYS A 244 -14.73 2.91 1.27
CA LYS A 244 -15.06 4.23 0.74
C LYS A 244 -15.73 4.09 -0.62
#